data_AF-A0A1Y9HEF8-F1
#
_entry.id   AF-A0A1Y9HEF8-F1
#
_cell.length_a   1.000
_cell.length_b   1.000
_cell.length_c   1.000
_cell.angle_alpha   90.00
_cell.angle_beta   90.00
_cell.angle_gamma   90.00
#
_symmetry.space_group_name_H-M   'P 1'
#
loop_
_entity.id
_entity.type
_entity.pdbx_description
1 polymer ?
#
loop_
_entity_poly.entity_id
_entity_poly.type
_entity_poly.pdbx_seq_one_letter_code
_entity_poly.pdbx_strand_id
1 'polypeptide(L)'
;MIVRNGGILIIQRYGRLLINALRITKEVVIGRSHPTFFKHRLQAAGCKQKLTVPVRPLLFVTSYSLFSSKEKKKETPAITKMAEEGVKSLSETIQHADQLFDENNFQEAYDLLQKYPAQDTYDIKWRLARVTFSLSKPQPSPRKEELVREAFRYAEEALKLNDADFASHKWYSILLDAKSSLDGIKERVTQLETVKKHMQRAVELNPNDPTSWYILGHFYYGLADLPWYQRKIVSTIFATPPTGTYEQALECFEKAESTQPSFYSMNHLMLAKTYQALKQAEKAKEFMTLAANVAVLNEDDKQCKEEATKLLKKM
;
A
#
# COMPACT_ATOMS: atom_id res chain seq x y z
N MET A 1 -4.63 21.99 15.44
CA MET A 1 -3.63 21.49 14.48
C MET A 1 -4.30 20.43 13.64
N ILE A 2 -4.47 20.70 12.34
CA ILE A 2 -5.21 19.84 11.41
C ILE A 2 -4.29 18.66 11.06
N VAL A 3 -4.66 17.47 11.50
CA VAL A 3 -3.97 16.20 11.22
C VAL A 3 -4.12 15.91 9.73
N ARG A 4 -2.99 15.81 9.03
CA ARG A 4 -2.91 15.64 7.57
C ARG A 4 -2.74 14.16 7.26
N ASN A 5 -3.84 13.51 6.85
CA ASN A 5 -3.86 12.08 6.57
C ASN A 5 -3.41 11.78 5.13
N GLY A 6 -2.10 11.57 4.93
CA GLY A 6 -1.51 11.02 3.69
C GLY A 6 -1.62 9.48 3.56
N GLY A 7 -2.38 8.83 4.44
CA GLY A 7 -2.32 7.39 4.66
C GLY A 7 -3.38 6.51 3.99
N ILE A 8 -4.42 7.05 3.33
CA ILE A 8 -5.67 6.27 3.11
C ILE A 8 -6.15 6.21 1.65
N LEU A 9 -5.25 6.33 0.69
CA LEU A 9 -5.55 6.19 -0.76
C LEU A 9 -5.83 4.73 -1.23
N ILE A 10 -6.18 3.82 -0.32
CA ILE A 10 -6.13 2.36 -0.54
C ILE A 10 -7.48 1.68 -0.38
N ILE A 11 -8.35 2.17 0.49
CA ILE A 11 -9.46 1.35 0.93
C ILE A 11 -10.62 1.40 -0.07
N GLN A 12 -10.72 2.48 -0.85
CA GLN A 12 -11.70 2.67 -1.94
C GLN A 12 -11.72 1.62 -3.07
N ARG A 13 -10.71 0.74 -3.15
CA ARG A 13 -10.55 -0.18 -4.30
C ARG A 13 -10.80 -1.66 -3.99
N TYR A 14 -11.26 -2.00 -2.78
CA TYR A 14 -11.60 -3.38 -2.44
C TYR A 14 -12.79 -3.92 -3.27
N GLY A 15 -13.86 -3.12 -3.43
CA GLY A 15 -15.00 -3.50 -4.29
C GLY A 15 -14.72 -3.31 -5.79
N ARG A 16 -14.22 -2.14 -6.19
CA ARG A 16 -14.10 -1.77 -7.61
C ARG A 16 -13.05 -2.57 -8.41
N LEU A 17 -11.98 -3.08 -7.77
CA LEU A 17 -10.97 -3.88 -8.48
C LEU A 17 -11.36 -5.36 -8.62
N LEU A 18 -12.09 -5.96 -7.66
CA LEU A 18 -12.70 -7.28 -7.89
C LEU A 18 -13.73 -7.19 -9.03
N ILE A 19 -14.53 -6.12 -9.05
CA ILE A 19 -15.50 -5.83 -10.12
C ILE A 19 -14.84 -5.70 -11.50
N ASN A 20 -13.71 -4.98 -11.62
CA ASN A 20 -13.04 -4.79 -12.91
C ASN A 20 -12.23 -6.02 -13.37
N ALA A 21 -11.58 -6.75 -12.46
CA ALA A 21 -10.88 -7.99 -12.80
C ALA A 21 -11.84 -9.08 -13.28
N LEU A 22 -13.06 -9.12 -12.72
CA LEU A 22 -14.07 -10.11 -13.09
C LEU A 22 -14.89 -9.72 -14.34
N ARG A 23 -14.84 -8.44 -14.73
CA ARG A 23 -15.30 -7.97 -16.05
C ARG A 23 -14.41 -8.50 -17.18
N ILE A 24 -13.09 -8.61 -16.94
CA ILE A 24 -12.13 -9.19 -17.89
C ILE A 24 -12.33 -10.71 -18.01
N THR A 25 -12.59 -11.42 -16.91
CA THR A 25 -12.89 -12.87 -16.98
C THR A 25 -14.20 -13.15 -17.72
N LYS A 26 -15.14 -12.20 -17.81
CA LYS A 26 -16.34 -12.37 -18.64
C LYS A 26 -15.99 -12.45 -20.13
N GLU A 27 -15.00 -11.69 -20.60
CA GLU A 27 -14.55 -11.74 -22.01
C GLU A 27 -13.68 -12.98 -22.29
N VAL A 28 -12.99 -13.50 -21.28
CA VAL A 28 -12.16 -14.71 -21.41
C VAL A 28 -12.98 -16.00 -21.28
N VAL A 29 -14.02 -16.01 -20.43
CA VAL A 29 -14.88 -17.19 -20.14
C VAL A 29 -16.07 -17.27 -21.07
N ILE A 30 -16.63 -16.14 -21.53
CA ILE A 30 -17.65 -16.13 -22.58
C ILE A 30 -16.93 -15.91 -23.91
N GLY A 31 -16.37 -16.99 -24.46
CA GLY A 31 -15.79 -16.99 -25.79
C GLY A 31 -16.80 -16.48 -26.82
N ARG A 32 -16.71 -15.21 -27.20
CA ARG A 32 -17.29 -14.70 -28.44
C ARG A 32 -16.22 -14.81 -29.51
N SER A 33 -16.29 -15.89 -30.27
CA SER A 33 -15.66 -15.97 -31.58
C SER A 33 -16.26 -14.88 -32.48
N HIS A 34 -15.48 -13.88 -32.86
CA HIS A 34 -15.60 -13.27 -34.18
C HIS A 34 -14.21 -13.10 -34.78
N PRO A 35 -13.89 -13.83 -35.87
CA PRO A 35 -12.60 -13.75 -36.52
C PRO A 35 -12.66 -12.63 -37.55
N THR A 36 -11.89 -11.55 -37.34
CA THR A 36 -11.31 -10.67 -38.38
C THR A 36 -10.97 -9.29 -37.80
N PHE A 37 -9.89 -9.12 -37.02
CA PHE A 37 -9.28 -7.78 -36.86
C PHE A 37 -7.88 -7.84 -36.24
N PHE A 38 -6.96 -8.66 -36.78
CA PHE A 38 -5.53 -8.53 -36.47
C PHE A 38 -4.67 -9.04 -37.63
N LYS A 39 -4.74 -8.34 -38.76
CA LYS A 39 -3.70 -8.33 -39.79
C LYS A 39 -3.58 -6.90 -40.29
N HIS A 40 -2.69 -6.14 -39.68
CA HIS A 40 -1.87 -5.06 -40.26
C HIS A 40 -1.36 -4.15 -39.15
N ARG A 41 -0.14 -4.44 -38.66
CA ARG A 41 0.91 -3.46 -38.31
C ARG A 41 2.03 -4.16 -37.53
N LEU A 42 2.81 -4.97 -38.25
CA LEU A 42 4.19 -5.29 -37.90
C LEU A 42 5.00 -5.26 -39.21
N GLN A 43 5.12 -4.05 -39.76
CA GLN A 43 6.07 -3.72 -40.83
C GLN A 43 6.34 -2.22 -40.72
N ALA A 44 7.33 -1.85 -39.91
CA ALA A 44 8.13 -0.63 -40.06
C ALA A 44 9.12 -0.56 -38.88
N ALA A 45 10.33 -1.04 -39.11
CA ALA A 45 11.60 -0.51 -38.57
C ALA A 45 12.69 -1.59 -38.65
N GLY A 46 13.01 -2.00 -39.88
CA GLY A 46 14.35 -2.48 -40.17
C GLY A 46 15.09 -1.32 -40.81
N CYS A 47 16.07 -0.73 -40.13
CA CYS A 47 17.28 -0.29 -40.81
C CYS A 47 18.48 -0.24 -39.85
N LYS A 48 19.60 -0.64 -40.42
CA LYS A 48 20.89 -0.97 -39.85
C LYS A 48 21.67 0.31 -39.52
N GLN A 49 22.54 0.25 -38.51
CA GLN A 49 23.88 0.82 -38.61
C GLN A 49 24.83 0.18 -37.57
N LYS A 50 25.88 -0.45 -38.10
CA LYS A 50 27.08 -0.85 -37.37
C LYS A 50 27.92 0.41 -37.11
N LEU A 51 28.51 0.52 -35.92
CA LEU A 51 29.72 1.31 -35.74
C LEU A 51 30.70 0.56 -34.83
N THR A 52 31.97 0.66 -35.19
CA THR A 52 33.10 -0.18 -34.83
C THR A 52 34.13 0.59 -34.00
N VAL A 53 34.66 -0.07 -32.94
CA VAL A 53 36.09 -0.10 -32.48
C VAL A 53 36.59 1.15 -31.70
N PRO A 54 37.64 1.10 -30.81
CA PRO A 54 38.49 -0.02 -30.35
C PRO A 54 38.59 -0.24 -28.82
N VAL A 55 39.09 -1.43 -28.47
CA VAL A 55 39.79 -1.77 -27.22
C VAL A 55 41.31 -1.69 -27.46
N ARG A 56 42.09 -1.21 -26.48
CA ARG A 56 43.49 -1.64 -26.31
C ARG A 56 43.93 -1.62 -24.83
N PRO A 57 44.64 -2.66 -24.36
CA PRO A 57 45.23 -2.73 -23.02
C PRO A 57 46.70 -2.30 -23.03
N LEU A 58 47.27 -2.01 -21.85
CA LEU A 58 48.73 -2.00 -21.65
C LEU A 58 49.11 -2.70 -20.34
N LEU A 59 50.14 -3.54 -20.46
CA LEU A 59 50.78 -4.37 -19.45
C LEU A 59 51.94 -3.63 -18.77
N PHE A 60 52.20 -4.05 -17.52
CA PHE A 60 53.49 -4.20 -16.81
C PHE A 60 54.68 -3.30 -17.17
N VAL A 61 55.29 -2.66 -16.15
CA VAL A 61 56.71 -2.92 -15.80
C VAL A 61 56.89 -2.80 -14.28
N THR A 62 57.88 -3.55 -13.81
CA THR A 62 58.23 -4.03 -12.47
C THR A 62 59.12 -3.09 -11.65
N SER A 63 59.22 -3.47 -10.36
CA SER A 63 60.39 -3.43 -9.47
C SER A 63 60.95 -2.08 -9.04
N TYR A 64 60.98 -1.83 -7.71
CA TYR A 64 62.16 -2.10 -6.88
C TYR A 64 61.75 -2.14 -5.40
N SER A 65 62.15 -3.23 -4.74
CA SER A 65 62.14 -3.39 -3.30
C SER A 65 63.26 -2.55 -2.68
N LEU A 66 63.06 -1.92 -1.52
CA LEU A 66 64.11 -1.87 -0.50
C LEU A 66 63.56 -1.67 0.90
N PHE A 67 64.13 -2.49 1.76
CA PHE A 67 63.81 -2.85 3.13
C PHE A 67 64.48 -1.88 4.12
N SER A 68 64.22 -2.09 5.41
CA SER A 68 64.90 -1.51 6.60
C SER A 68 64.23 -0.28 7.19
N SER A 69 64.03 -0.12 8.49
CA SER A 69 64.03 -1.00 9.67
C SER A 69 63.44 -0.15 10.81
N LYS A 70 63.01 -0.84 11.88
CA LYS A 70 62.36 -0.32 13.09
C LYS A 70 63.05 0.91 13.71
N GLU A 71 62.24 1.82 14.25
CA GLU A 71 62.38 2.29 15.63
C GLU A 71 61.01 2.55 16.29
N LYS A 72 60.84 2.04 17.51
CA LYS A 72 59.73 2.38 18.42
C LYS A 72 60.06 3.71 19.10
N LYS A 73 59.14 4.68 19.06
CA LYS A 73 58.96 5.64 20.16
C LYS A 73 57.49 5.78 20.50
N LYS A 74 57.27 5.81 21.80
CA LYS A 74 56.01 5.72 22.53
C LYS A 74 55.69 7.14 22.96
N GLU A 75 54.77 7.80 22.27
CA GLU A 75 54.20 9.08 22.69
C GLU A 75 52.69 9.02 22.42
N THR A 76 51.92 9.06 23.50
CA THR A 76 50.50 9.38 23.47
C THR A 76 50.38 10.84 23.02
N PRO A 77 49.49 11.15 22.07
CA PRO A 77 48.57 12.24 22.39
C PRO A 77 47.16 12.01 21.84
N ALA A 78 46.25 12.69 22.54
CA ALA A 78 44.97 13.15 22.05
C ALA A 78 43.95 12.07 21.64
N ILE A 79 42.94 11.94 22.50
CA ILE A 79 41.60 11.52 22.13
C ILE A 79 41.13 12.48 21.03
N THR A 80 41.38 12.08 19.78
CA THR A 80 40.85 12.73 18.60
C THR A 80 39.37 12.38 18.52
N LYS A 81 38.55 13.19 19.19
CA LYS A 81 37.15 13.40 18.83
C LYS A 81 37.12 13.87 17.38
N MET A 82 36.91 12.97 16.44
CA MET A 82 36.63 13.34 15.06
C MET A 82 35.46 12.53 14.52
N ALA A 83 34.38 13.30 14.27
CA ALA A 83 33.25 13.02 13.40
C ALA A 83 32.34 11.82 13.75
N GLU A 84 31.70 11.89 14.92
CA GLU A 84 30.28 11.50 14.95
C GLU A 84 29.49 12.66 14.33
N GLU A 85 29.28 12.63 13.00
CA GLU A 85 28.11 13.30 12.46
C GLU A 85 26.91 12.69 13.17
N GLY A 86 26.28 13.47 14.05
CA GLY A 86 25.30 12.99 15.02
C GLY A 86 24.19 12.20 14.34
N VAL A 87 24.27 10.87 14.40
CA VAL A 87 23.18 9.99 14.00
C VAL A 87 22.04 10.33 14.94
N LYS A 88 21.01 11.00 14.41
CA LYS A 88 19.78 11.27 15.16
C LYS A 88 19.30 9.97 15.78
N SER A 89 18.81 10.04 17.01
CA SER A 89 18.29 8.85 17.67
C SER A 89 17.19 8.19 16.82
N LEU A 90 16.96 6.88 17.03
CA LEU A 90 15.89 6.17 16.33
C LEU A 90 14.56 6.91 16.49
N SER A 91 14.25 7.34 17.72
CA SER A 91 13.02 8.06 18.07
C SER A 91 12.86 9.36 17.28
N GLU A 92 13.90 10.17 17.16
CA GLU A 92 13.86 11.42 16.40
C GLU A 92 13.70 11.16 14.90
N THR A 93 14.37 10.11 14.39
CA THR A 93 14.29 9.74 12.98
C THR A 93 12.88 9.27 12.61
N ILE A 94 12.27 8.40 13.42
CA ILE A 94 10.92 7.92 13.16
C ILE A 94 9.88 9.03 13.31
N GLN A 95 10.03 9.92 14.29
CA GLN A 95 9.12 11.05 14.47
C GLN A 95 9.18 12.00 13.28
N HIS A 96 10.38 12.29 12.78
CA HIS A 96 10.57 13.13 11.60
C HIS A 96 10.02 12.46 10.33
N ALA A 97 10.22 11.14 10.17
CA ALA A 97 9.65 10.39 9.05
C ALA A 97 8.11 10.36 9.09
N ASP A 98 7.52 10.22 10.28
CA ASP A 98 6.08 10.26 10.48
C ASP A 98 5.53 11.66 10.13
N GLN A 99 6.20 12.73 10.55
CA GLN A 99 5.83 14.09 10.18
C GLN A 99 5.90 14.32 8.66
N LEU A 100 7.00 13.92 8.01
CA LEU A 100 7.14 14.02 6.55
C LEU A 100 6.03 13.23 5.84
N PHE A 101 5.67 12.06 6.35
CA PHE A 101 4.58 11.26 5.82
C PHE A 101 3.24 11.99 5.92
N ASP A 102 2.93 12.59 7.08
CA ASP A 102 1.70 13.36 7.30
C ASP A 102 1.65 14.60 6.39
N GLU A 103 2.79 15.20 6.07
CA GLU A 103 2.90 16.31 5.13
C GLU A 103 2.83 15.90 3.65
N ASN A 104 2.73 14.59 3.35
CA ASN A 104 2.80 13.98 2.01
C ASN A 104 4.17 14.09 1.32
N ASN A 105 5.24 14.39 2.09
CA ASN A 105 6.63 14.40 1.63
C ASN A 105 7.19 12.98 1.63
N PHE A 106 6.58 12.10 0.82
CA PHE A 106 6.86 10.67 0.85
C PHE A 106 8.28 10.33 0.40
N GLN A 107 8.84 11.07 -0.57
CA GLN A 107 10.20 10.78 -1.04
C GLN A 107 11.23 11.11 0.03
N GLU A 108 11.06 12.25 0.70
CA GLU A 108 11.93 12.69 1.79
C GLU A 108 11.84 11.75 2.99
N ALA A 109 10.62 11.28 3.33
CA ALA A 109 10.43 10.27 4.38
C ALA A 109 11.12 8.94 4.01
N TYR A 110 11.02 8.49 2.76
CA TYR A 110 11.71 7.28 2.29
C TYR A 110 13.23 7.44 2.38
N ASP A 111 13.77 8.54 1.87
CA ASP A 111 15.22 8.80 1.88
C ASP A 111 15.78 8.91 3.31
N LEU A 112 15.01 9.52 4.23
CA LEU A 112 15.36 9.61 5.64
C LEU A 112 15.45 8.22 6.30
N LEU A 113 14.43 7.37 6.08
CA LEU A 113 14.38 6.03 6.64
C LEU A 113 15.46 5.11 6.05
N GLN A 114 15.74 5.21 4.75
CA GLN A 114 16.79 4.46 4.08
C GLN A 114 18.19 4.84 4.55
N LYS A 115 18.45 6.11 4.90
CA LYS A 115 19.75 6.54 5.40
C LYS A 115 20.02 6.12 6.84
N TYR A 116 19.01 5.62 7.56
CA TYR A 116 19.18 5.20 8.94
C TYR A 116 20.06 3.93 9.03
N PRO A 117 21.14 3.91 9.85
CA PRO A 117 22.10 2.80 9.85
C PRO A 117 21.52 1.43 10.21
N ALA A 118 20.54 1.38 11.12
CA ALA A 118 19.90 0.12 11.54
C ALA A 118 18.59 -0.11 10.77
N GLN A 119 18.70 -0.31 9.46
CA GLN A 119 17.54 -0.54 8.59
C GLN A 119 16.70 -1.76 8.98
N ASP A 120 17.29 -2.76 9.64
CA ASP A 120 16.62 -3.98 10.12
C ASP A 120 15.82 -3.80 11.41
N THR A 121 15.59 -2.55 11.82
CA THR A 121 14.73 -2.23 12.95
C THR A 121 13.26 -2.31 12.55
N TYR A 122 12.45 -2.97 13.39
CA TYR A 122 11.00 -3.09 13.21
C TYR A 122 10.34 -1.75 12.83
N ASP A 123 10.58 -0.71 13.62
CA ASP A 123 10.01 0.62 13.44
C ASP A 123 10.35 1.29 12.10
N ILE A 124 11.48 0.94 11.51
CA ILE A 124 11.91 1.44 10.20
C ILE A 124 11.21 0.64 9.10
N LYS A 125 11.16 -0.69 9.19
CA LYS A 125 10.63 -1.56 8.14
C LYS A 125 9.16 -1.28 7.81
N TRP A 126 8.27 -1.22 8.81
CA TRP A 126 6.86 -0.98 8.50
C TRP A 126 6.62 0.44 7.96
N ARG A 127 7.42 1.43 8.39
CA ARG A 127 7.38 2.80 7.86
C ARG A 127 7.90 2.88 6.42
N LEU A 128 8.95 2.14 6.10
CA LEU A 128 9.41 1.94 4.72
C LEU A 128 8.32 1.32 3.87
N ALA A 129 7.67 0.24 4.35
CA ALA A 129 6.54 -0.38 3.66
C ALA A 129 5.43 0.64 3.34
N ARG A 130 5.04 1.44 4.34
CA ARG A 130 4.03 2.49 4.21
C ARG A 130 4.43 3.55 3.17
N VAL A 131 5.61 4.14 3.30
CA VAL A 131 6.02 5.26 2.46
C VAL A 131 6.30 4.84 1.02
N THR A 132 6.93 3.68 0.80
CA THR A 132 7.14 3.10 -0.53
C THR A 132 5.81 2.82 -1.22
N PHE A 133 4.80 2.36 -0.46
CA PHE A 133 3.47 2.18 -1.02
C PHE A 133 2.79 3.50 -1.38
N SER A 134 2.95 4.55 -0.58
CA SER A 134 2.47 5.90 -0.92
C SER A 134 3.12 6.45 -2.18
N LEU A 135 4.43 6.21 -2.40
CA LEU A 135 5.13 6.57 -3.64
C LEU A 135 4.58 5.83 -4.88
N SER A 136 3.93 4.68 -4.71
CA SER A 136 3.28 3.94 -5.82
C SER A 136 1.94 4.54 -6.28
N LYS A 137 1.40 5.53 -5.55
CA LYS A 137 0.03 6.05 -5.72
C LYS A 137 -0.18 7.11 -6.80
N PRO A 138 0.75 8.05 -7.06
CA PRO A 138 0.57 9.05 -8.12
C PRO A 138 0.26 8.38 -9.47
N GLN A 139 -0.53 9.03 -10.31
CA GLN A 139 -0.90 8.50 -11.63
C GLN A 139 -0.57 9.52 -12.72
N PRO A 140 0.18 9.14 -13.77
CA PRO A 140 0.76 7.81 -14.00
C PRO A 140 1.99 7.55 -13.11
N SER A 141 2.07 6.38 -12.46
CA SER A 141 3.31 5.92 -11.80
C SER A 141 4.02 4.89 -12.67
N PRO A 142 5.16 5.25 -13.31
CA PRO A 142 5.91 4.34 -14.17
C PRO A 142 6.56 3.18 -13.40
N ARG A 143 6.74 3.32 -12.08
CA ARG A 143 7.36 2.32 -11.20
C ARG A 143 6.37 1.68 -10.23
N LYS A 144 5.06 1.77 -10.51
CA LYS A 144 4.01 1.32 -9.58
C LYS A 144 4.18 -0.12 -9.13
N GLU A 145 4.35 -1.05 -10.06
CA GLU A 145 4.49 -2.47 -9.73
C GLU A 145 5.74 -2.74 -8.90
N GLU A 146 6.88 -2.16 -9.29
CA GLU A 146 8.14 -2.27 -8.56
C GLU A 146 8.00 -1.80 -7.11
N LEU A 147 7.41 -0.61 -6.91
CA LEU A 147 7.21 -0.02 -5.58
C LEU A 147 6.24 -0.84 -4.72
N VAL A 148 5.17 -1.39 -5.29
CA VAL A 148 4.25 -2.26 -4.54
C VAL A 148 4.95 -3.54 -4.09
N ARG A 149 5.74 -4.16 -4.97
CA ARG A 149 6.50 -5.38 -4.64
C ARG A 149 7.59 -5.09 -3.60
N GLU A 150 8.25 -3.94 -3.69
CA GLU A 150 9.22 -3.48 -2.69
C GLU A 150 8.56 -3.23 -1.32
N ALA A 151 7.47 -2.47 -1.29
CA ALA A 151 6.72 -2.21 -0.07
C ALA A 151 6.29 -3.52 0.61
N PHE A 152 5.83 -4.51 -0.15
CA PHE A 152 5.47 -5.82 0.39
C PHE A 152 6.65 -6.54 1.05
N ARG A 153 7.86 -6.47 0.49
CA ARG A 153 9.06 -7.04 1.14
C ARG A 153 9.31 -6.41 2.50
N TYR A 154 9.25 -5.08 2.60
CA TYR A 154 9.39 -4.39 3.89
C TYR A 154 8.31 -4.79 4.91
N ALA A 155 7.06 -4.98 4.47
CA ALA A 155 5.99 -5.44 5.36
C ALA A 155 6.20 -6.88 5.83
N GLU A 156 6.71 -7.76 4.96
CA GLU A 156 7.07 -9.14 5.32
C GLU A 156 8.21 -9.17 6.34
N GLU A 157 9.23 -8.34 6.16
CA GLU A 157 10.33 -8.18 7.10
C GLU A 157 9.87 -7.60 8.44
N ALA A 158 9.03 -6.57 8.43
CA ALA A 158 8.45 -5.98 9.65
C ALA A 158 7.67 -7.02 10.47
N LEU A 159 6.84 -7.84 9.79
CA LEU A 159 6.09 -8.91 10.44
C LEU A 159 7.01 -9.97 11.05
N LYS A 160 8.12 -10.34 10.38
CA LYS A 160 9.11 -11.29 10.92
C LYS A 160 9.83 -10.75 12.16
N LEU A 161 10.05 -9.43 12.22
CA LEU A 161 10.71 -8.77 13.34
C LEU A 161 9.78 -8.61 14.55
N ASN A 162 8.50 -8.34 14.32
CA ASN A 162 7.53 -8.15 15.39
C ASN A 162 6.09 -8.44 14.90
N ASP A 163 5.55 -9.61 15.23
CA ASP A 163 4.15 -10.00 14.97
C ASP A 163 3.21 -9.68 16.14
N ALA A 164 3.72 -9.05 17.21
CA ALA A 164 2.94 -8.64 18.36
C ALA A 164 2.40 -7.20 18.24
N ASP A 165 2.81 -6.43 17.23
CA ASP A 165 2.36 -5.06 17.00
C ASP A 165 1.37 -4.96 15.82
N PHE A 166 0.35 -4.11 15.99
CA PHE A 166 -0.73 -3.98 15.01
C PHE A 166 -0.24 -3.48 13.65
N ALA A 167 0.81 -2.65 13.59
CA ALA A 167 1.26 -2.04 12.35
C ALA A 167 1.86 -3.08 11.39
N SER A 168 2.54 -4.12 11.90
CA SER A 168 2.96 -5.28 11.10
C SER A 168 1.80 -5.93 10.37
N HIS A 169 0.74 -6.28 11.11
CA HIS A 169 -0.43 -6.95 10.55
C HIS A 169 -1.22 -6.04 9.59
N LYS A 170 -1.36 -4.76 9.94
CA LYS A 170 -2.00 -3.74 9.11
C LYS A 170 -1.29 -3.60 7.77
N TRP A 171 0.01 -3.32 7.77
CA TRP A 171 0.76 -3.11 6.52
C TRP A 171 0.93 -4.39 5.71
N TYR A 172 1.10 -5.54 6.37
CA TYR A 172 1.15 -6.83 5.69
C TYR A 172 -0.15 -7.14 4.95
N SER A 173 -1.31 -6.98 5.59
CA SER A 173 -2.60 -7.25 4.93
C SER A 173 -2.88 -6.33 3.75
N ILE A 174 -2.60 -5.03 3.90
CA ILE A 174 -2.73 -4.03 2.84
C ILE A 174 -1.85 -4.40 1.64
N LEU A 175 -0.59 -4.72 1.89
CA LEU A 175 0.39 -4.93 0.83
C LEU A 175 0.30 -6.30 0.20
N LEU A 176 -0.16 -7.32 0.95
CA LEU A 176 -0.47 -8.63 0.40
C LEU A 176 -1.64 -8.53 -0.61
N ASP A 177 -2.71 -7.80 -0.29
CA ASP A 177 -3.82 -7.56 -1.25
C ASP A 177 -3.34 -6.77 -2.47
N ALA A 178 -2.52 -5.72 -2.27
CA ALA A 178 -1.99 -4.92 -3.36
C ALA A 178 -1.07 -5.73 -4.30
N LYS A 179 -0.15 -6.52 -3.74
CA LYS A 179 0.79 -7.37 -4.49
C LYS A 179 0.07 -8.50 -5.21
N SER A 180 -0.83 -9.22 -4.52
CA SER A 180 -1.62 -10.29 -5.13
C SER A 180 -2.56 -9.79 -6.23
N SER A 181 -3.04 -8.54 -6.14
CA SER A 181 -3.78 -7.90 -7.23
C SER A 181 -2.94 -7.71 -8.51
N LEU A 182 -1.63 -7.49 -8.38
CA LEU A 182 -0.70 -7.43 -9.52
C LEU A 182 -0.43 -8.82 -10.11
N ASP A 183 -0.38 -9.84 -9.26
CA ASP A 183 -0.14 -11.23 -9.67
C ASP A 183 -1.36 -11.90 -10.32
N GLY A 184 -2.52 -11.23 -10.24
CA GLY A 184 -3.74 -11.60 -10.95
C GLY A 184 -4.83 -12.14 -10.04
N ILE A 185 -6.03 -12.28 -10.62
CA ILE A 185 -7.25 -12.57 -9.84
C ILE A 185 -7.18 -13.89 -9.07
N LYS A 186 -6.57 -14.93 -9.64
CA LYS A 186 -6.44 -16.24 -8.99
C LYS A 186 -5.61 -16.13 -7.71
N GLU A 187 -4.45 -15.46 -7.78
CA GLU A 187 -3.57 -15.26 -6.62
C GLU A 187 -4.26 -14.39 -5.57
N ARG A 188 -4.87 -13.27 -5.99
CA ARG A 188 -5.63 -12.42 -5.06
C ARG A 188 -6.71 -13.18 -4.31
N VAL A 189 -7.47 -14.02 -5.03
CA VAL A 189 -8.51 -14.87 -4.44
C VAL A 189 -7.87 -15.81 -3.41
N THR A 190 -6.80 -16.55 -3.76
CA THR A 190 -6.08 -17.45 -2.84
C THR A 190 -5.65 -16.77 -1.53
N GLN A 191 -5.29 -15.49 -1.59
CA GLN A 191 -4.77 -14.75 -0.43
C GLN A 191 -5.84 -14.09 0.45
N LEU A 192 -7.12 -14.11 0.07
CA LEU A 192 -8.19 -13.42 0.81
C LEU A 192 -8.28 -13.82 2.29
N GLU A 193 -8.15 -15.12 2.59
CA GLU A 193 -8.24 -15.61 3.97
C GLU A 193 -7.03 -15.15 4.81
N THR A 194 -5.82 -15.18 4.23
CA THR A 194 -4.61 -14.66 4.88
C THR A 194 -4.75 -13.17 5.16
N VAL A 195 -5.19 -12.39 4.16
CA VAL A 195 -5.43 -10.95 4.29
C VAL A 195 -6.42 -10.67 5.43
N LYS A 196 -7.55 -11.38 5.46
CA LYS A 196 -8.57 -11.26 6.52
C LYS A 196 -7.98 -11.50 7.90
N LYS A 197 -7.23 -12.60 8.09
CA LYS A 197 -6.61 -12.93 9.39
C LYS A 197 -5.69 -11.82 9.89
N HIS A 198 -4.87 -11.24 9.01
CA HIS A 198 -4.00 -10.13 9.39
C HIS A 198 -4.81 -8.85 9.70
N MET A 199 -5.88 -8.54 8.97
CA MET A 199 -6.74 -7.40 9.31
C MET A 199 -7.41 -7.56 10.68
N GLN A 200 -7.94 -8.75 10.97
CA GLN A 200 -8.53 -9.07 12.28
C GLN A 200 -7.49 -8.96 13.39
N ARG A 201 -6.30 -9.51 13.17
CA ARG A 201 -5.21 -9.42 14.14
C ARG A 201 -4.77 -7.99 14.42
N ALA A 202 -4.76 -7.12 13.41
CA ALA A 202 -4.44 -5.70 13.59
C ALA A 202 -5.44 -4.99 14.52
N VAL A 203 -6.75 -5.21 14.33
CA VAL A 203 -7.77 -4.58 15.20
C VAL A 203 -7.83 -5.20 16.60
N GLU A 204 -7.44 -6.48 16.76
CA GLU A 204 -7.27 -7.10 18.07
C GLU A 204 -6.09 -6.50 18.86
N LEU A 205 -4.96 -6.29 18.19
CA LEU A 205 -3.74 -5.75 18.80
C LEU A 205 -3.87 -4.25 19.13
N ASN A 206 -4.57 -3.49 18.29
CA ASN A 206 -4.86 -2.09 18.55
C ASN A 206 -6.32 -1.74 18.19
N PRO A 207 -7.26 -1.91 19.14
CA PRO A 207 -8.67 -1.57 18.91
C PRO A 207 -8.93 -0.07 18.82
N ASN A 208 -7.92 0.78 19.04
CA ASN A 208 -8.02 2.23 18.97
C ASN A 208 -7.44 2.82 17.67
N ASP A 209 -7.03 1.99 16.70
CA ASP A 209 -6.67 2.48 15.35
C ASP A 209 -7.91 2.51 14.43
N PRO A 210 -8.53 3.67 14.18
CA PRO A 210 -9.73 3.77 13.35
C PRO A 210 -9.47 3.33 11.90
N THR A 211 -8.21 3.46 11.43
CA THR A 211 -7.86 3.04 10.07
C THR A 211 -7.94 1.52 9.93
N SER A 212 -7.45 0.74 10.91
CA SER A 212 -7.53 -0.73 10.86
C SER A 212 -8.98 -1.22 10.84
N TRP A 213 -9.86 -0.60 11.64
CA TRP A 213 -11.29 -0.87 11.60
C TRP A 213 -11.91 -0.56 10.24
N TYR A 214 -11.59 0.60 9.67
CA TYR A 214 -12.10 0.99 8.35
C TYR A 214 -11.60 0.05 7.22
N ILE A 215 -10.34 -0.41 7.27
CA ILE A 215 -9.82 -1.43 6.34
C ILE A 215 -10.63 -2.72 6.43
N LEU A 216 -10.85 -3.23 7.65
CA LEU A 216 -11.58 -4.48 7.87
C LEU A 216 -13.05 -4.36 7.47
N GLY A 217 -13.70 -3.23 7.77
CA GLY A 217 -15.07 -2.95 7.35
C GLY A 217 -15.21 -2.96 5.83
N HIS A 218 -14.24 -2.37 5.13
CA HIS A 218 -14.24 -2.35 3.68
C HIS A 218 -13.96 -3.72 3.05
N PHE A 219 -13.19 -4.57 3.73
CA PHE A 219 -13.03 -5.98 3.35
C PHE A 219 -14.38 -6.71 3.43
N TYR A 220 -15.09 -6.61 4.57
CA TYR A 220 -16.40 -7.24 4.74
C TYR A 220 -17.45 -6.71 3.76
N TYR A 221 -17.51 -5.40 3.55
CA TYR A 221 -18.40 -4.79 2.56
C TYR A 221 -18.11 -5.35 1.17
N GLY A 222 -16.83 -5.44 0.80
CA GLY A 222 -16.41 -5.97 -0.49
C GLY A 222 -16.88 -7.40 -0.72
N LEU A 223 -16.83 -8.26 0.31
CA LEU A 223 -17.35 -9.63 0.25
C LEU A 223 -18.88 -9.69 0.17
N ALA A 224 -19.57 -8.82 0.94
CA ALA A 224 -21.02 -8.74 0.95
C ALA A 224 -21.59 -8.26 -0.41
N ASP A 225 -20.91 -7.32 -1.05
CA ASP A 225 -21.32 -6.72 -2.33
C ASP A 225 -20.91 -7.56 -3.56
N LEU A 226 -20.27 -8.71 -3.38
CA LEU A 226 -19.89 -9.57 -4.51
C LEU A 226 -21.13 -10.06 -5.28
N PRO A 227 -21.21 -9.80 -6.60
CA PRO A 227 -22.22 -10.42 -7.45
C PRO A 227 -22.18 -11.95 -7.39
N TRP A 228 -23.33 -12.59 -7.53
CA TRP A 228 -23.50 -14.05 -7.41
C TRP A 228 -22.50 -14.86 -8.26
N TYR A 229 -22.19 -14.40 -9.48
CA TYR A 229 -21.27 -15.08 -10.39
C TYR A 229 -19.81 -15.01 -9.90
N GLN A 230 -19.44 -13.91 -9.23
CA GLN A 230 -18.12 -13.75 -8.63
C GLN A 230 -17.97 -14.70 -7.44
N ARG A 231 -19.00 -14.80 -6.60
CA ARG A 231 -19.04 -15.77 -5.50
C ARG A 231 -18.83 -17.20 -5.99
N LYS A 232 -19.43 -17.57 -7.13
CA LYS A 232 -19.26 -18.90 -7.72
C LYS A 232 -17.82 -19.21 -8.17
N ILE A 233 -17.10 -18.21 -8.68
CA ILE A 233 -15.68 -18.35 -9.04
C ILE A 233 -14.85 -18.60 -7.78
N VAL A 234 -15.07 -17.81 -6.72
CA VAL A 234 -14.37 -17.96 -5.45
C VAL A 234 -14.65 -19.34 -4.83
N SER A 235 -15.90 -19.82 -4.86
CA SER A 235 -16.28 -21.17 -4.38
C SER A 235 -15.71 -22.33 -5.21
N THR A 236 -15.26 -22.08 -6.45
CA THR A 236 -14.60 -23.13 -7.25
C THR A 236 -13.13 -23.30 -6.83
N ILE A 237 -12.50 -22.22 -6.37
CA ILE A 237 -11.10 -22.21 -5.93
C ILE A 237 -11.00 -22.65 -4.45
N PHE A 238 -12.00 -22.29 -3.64
CA PHE A 238 -12.02 -22.59 -2.21
C PHE A 238 -13.16 -23.53 -1.84
N ALA A 239 -12.84 -24.57 -1.06
CA ALA A 239 -13.85 -25.38 -0.38
C ALA A 239 -14.72 -24.54 0.58
N THR A 240 -14.12 -23.51 1.22
CA THR A 240 -14.85 -22.57 2.07
C THR A 240 -14.29 -21.15 1.84
N PRO A 241 -14.89 -20.36 0.95
CA PRO A 241 -14.41 -19.02 0.66
C PRO A 241 -14.65 -18.08 1.86
N PRO A 242 -13.79 -17.06 2.08
CA PRO A 242 -14.05 -16.07 3.12
C PRO A 242 -15.36 -15.35 2.84
N THR A 243 -16.18 -15.21 3.88
CA THR A 243 -17.47 -14.52 3.83
C THR A 243 -17.42 -13.20 4.59
N GLY A 244 -18.27 -12.27 4.17
CA GLY A 244 -18.53 -11.01 4.85
C GLY A 244 -19.98 -10.60 4.65
N THR A 245 -20.54 -9.91 5.65
CA THR A 245 -21.90 -9.36 5.59
C THR A 245 -21.87 -7.84 5.73
N TYR A 246 -22.97 -7.18 5.35
CA TYR A 246 -23.10 -5.74 5.54
C TYR A 246 -23.15 -5.34 7.02
N GLU A 247 -23.64 -6.22 7.90
CA GLU A 247 -23.63 -6.02 9.36
C GLU A 247 -22.21 -6.01 9.92
N GLN A 248 -21.35 -6.94 9.49
CA GLN A 248 -19.94 -6.95 9.90
C GLN A 248 -19.19 -5.71 9.39
N ALA A 249 -19.50 -5.27 8.17
CA ALA A 249 -18.95 -4.04 7.62
C ALA A 249 -19.40 -2.82 8.45
N LEU A 250 -20.70 -2.75 8.79
CA LEU A 250 -21.28 -1.67 9.57
C LEU A 250 -20.62 -1.56 10.94
N GLU A 251 -20.49 -2.68 11.66
CA GLU A 251 -19.84 -2.73 12.98
C GLU A 251 -18.43 -2.13 12.93
N CYS A 252 -17.65 -2.51 11.91
CA CYS A 252 -16.30 -2.00 11.73
C CYS A 252 -16.28 -0.50 11.43
N PHE A 253 -17.15 0.00 10.55
CA PHE A 253 -17.18 1.42 10.20
C PHE A 253 -17.70 2.30 11.35
N GLU A 254 -18.68 1.83 12.13
CA GLU A 254 -19.16 2.49 13.35
C GLU A 254 -18.07 2.48 14.42
N LYS A 255 -17.29 1.39 14.53
CA LYS A 255 -16.15 1.32 15.44
C LYS A 255 -15.05 2.32 15.06
N ALA A 256 -14.75 2.45 13.77
CA ALA A 256 -13.82 3.47 13.28
C ALA A 256 -14.30 4.90 13.62
N GLU A 257 -15.58 5.19 13.38
CA GLU A 257 -16.17 6.52 13.65
C GLU A 257 -16.23 6.85 15.15
N SER A 258 -16.58 5.87 15.99
CA SER A 258 -16.63 6.05 17.45
C SER A 258 -15.25 6.17 18.09
N THR A 259 -14.22 5.55 17.49
CA THR A 259 -12.84 5.64 17.96
C THR A 259 -12.27 7.03 17.69
N GLN A 260 -12.50 7.58 16.50
CA GLN A 260 -12.11 8.93 16.14
C GLN A 260 -13.16 9.55 15.22
N PRO A 261 -14.05 10.40 15.76
CA PRO A 261 -15.10 11.04 14.97
C PRO A 261 -14.52 11.85 13.81
N SER A 262 -15.12 11.71 12.63
CA SER A 262 -14.73 12.42 11.40
C SER A 262 -13.24 12.26 11.02
N PHE A 263 -12.60 11.15 11.38
CA PHE A 263 -11.18 10.91 11.05
C PHE A 263 -10.94 10.76 9.54
N TYR A 264 -11.93 10.25 8.80
CA TYR A 264 -11.80 9.98 7.37
C TYR A 264 -13.16 10.08 6.65
N SER A 265 -13.23 10.97 5.66
CA SER A 265 -14.45 11.30 4.92
C SER A 265 -15.10 10.10 4.23
N MET A 266 -14.27 9.21 3.69
CA MET A 266 -14.74 7.98 3.05
C MET A 266 -15.33 6.98 4.04
N ASN A 267 -15.04 7.08 5.35
CA ASN A 267 -15.75 6.28 6.34
C ASN A 267 -17.23 6.65 6.37
N HIS A 268 -17.57 7.95 6.30
CA HIS A 268 -18.96 8.40 6.20
C HIS A 268 -19.64 7.90 4.92
N LEU A 269 -18.96 7.96 3.78
CA LEU A 269 -19.51 7.42 2.53
C LEU A 269 -19.78 5.90 2.64
N MET A 270 -18.87 5.15 3.28
CA MET A 270 -19.06 3.72 3.46
C MET A 270 -20.15 3.38 4.48
N LEU A 271 -20.27 4.14 5.57
CA LEU A 271 -21.41 4.04 6.50
C LEU A 271 -22.72 4.26 5.76
N ALA A 272 -22.82 5.32 4.96
CA ALA A 272 -24.00 5.64 4.18
C ALA A 272 -24.40 4.49 3.23
N LYS A 273 -23.44 3.97 2.46
CA LYS A 273 -23.65 2.85 1.53
C LYS A 273 -24.03 1.55 2.25
N THR A 274 -23.46 1.32 3.42
CA THR A 274 -23.74 0.12 4.23
C THR A 274 -25.13 0.19 4.84
N TYR A 275 -25.52 1.32 5.42
CA TYR A 275 -26.90 1.53 5.89
C TYR A 275 -27.91 1.43 4.76
N GLN A 276 -27.59 1.94 3.57
CA GLN A 276 -28.46 1.80 2.39
C GLN A 276 -28.63 0.32 2.01
N ALA A 277 -27.55 -0.46 1.98
CA ALA A 277 -27.60 -1.90 1.70
C ALA A 277 -28.43 -2.67 2.74
N LEU A 278 -28.40 -2.22 4.00
CA LEU A 278 -29.19 -2.72 5.12
C LEU A 278 -30.61 -2.13 5.19
N LYS A 279 -31.02 -1.34 4.19
CA LYS A 279 -32.35 -0.70 4.09
C LYS A 279 -32.67 0.26 5.26
N GLN A 280 -31.66 0.83 5.89
CA GLN A 280 -31.79 1.86 6.94
C GLN A 280 -31.71 3.26 6.31
N ALA A 281 -32.78 3.69 5.65
CA ALA A 281 -32.78 4.87 4.78
C ALA A 281 -32.41 6.19 5.49
N GLU A 282 -32.93 6.43 6.70
CA GLU A 282 -32.67 7.66 7.45
C GLU A 282 -31.18 7.82 7.78
N LYS A 283 -30.57 6.79 8.39
CA LYS A 283 -29.13 6.79 8.68
C LYS A 283 -28.28 6.85 7.41
N ALA A 284 -28.70 6.16 6.35
CA ALA A 284 -28.01 6.23 5.07
C ALA A 284 -27.97 7.68 4.54
N LYS A 285 -29.10 8.39 4.59
CA LYS A 285 -29.20 9.79 4.15
C LYS A 285 -28.39 10.73 5.03
N GLU A 286 -28.39 10.52 6.34
CA GLU A 286 -27.58 11.29 7.30
C GLU A 286 -26.09 11.23 6.95
N PHE A 287 -25.52 10.02 6.92
CA PHE A 287 -24.09 9.85 6.60
C PHE A 287 -23.75 10.24 5.16
N MET A 288 -24.67 10.04 4.21
CA MET A 288 -24.45 10.49 2.84
C MET A 288 -24.38 12.02 2.76
N THR A 289 -25.20 12.73 3.56
CA THR A 289 -25.18 14.19 3.65
C THR A 289 -23.88 14.68 4.27
N LEU A 290 -23.37 14.02 5.30
CA LEU A 290 -22.04 14.31 5.86
C LEU A 290 -20.94 14.14 4.80
N ALA A 291 -20.95 13.00 4.10
CA ALA A 291 -19.98 12.71 3.03
C ALA A 291 -20.03 13.71 1.86
N ALA A 292 -21.23 14.19 1.48
CA ALA A 292 -21.39 15.16 0.40
C ALA A 292 -20.98 16.60 0.80
N ASN A 293 -20.99 16.91 2.10
CA ASN A 293 -20.64 18.23 2.61
C ASN A 293 -19.21 18.32 3.16
N VAL A 294 -18.39 17.27 2.97
CA VAL A 294 -17.00 17.28 3.39
C VAL A 294 -16.21 18.45 2.77
N ALA A 295 -15.34 19.06 3.57
CA ALA A 295 -14.34 20.00 3.08
C ALA A 295 -13.29 19.24 2.24
N VAL A 296 -13.05 19.70 1.01
CA VAL A 296 -12.11 19.01 0.11
C VAL A 296 -10.70 19.45 0.44
N LEU A 297 -9.95 18.60 1.13
CA LEU A 297 -8.54 18.86 1.49
C LEU A 297 -7.57 17.99 0.69
N ASN A 298 -8.04 16.83 0.24
CA ASN A 298 -7.27 15.88 -0.55
C ASN A 298 -8.14 15.21 -1.63
N GLU A 299 -7.54 14.33 -2.42
CA GLU A 299 -8.20 13.62 -3.50
C GLU A 299 -9.27 12.63 -3.02
N ASP A 300 -9.12 12.03 -1.83
CA ASP A 300 -10.13 11.14 -1.26
C ASP A 300 -11.37 11.92 -0.85
N ASP A 301 -11.22 13.11 -0.24
CA ASP A 301 -12.35 13.99 0.11
C ASP A 301 -13.11 14.44 -1.14
N LYS A 302 -12.37 14.74 -2.21
CA LYS A 302 -12.97 15.08 -3.51
C LYS A 302 -13.80 13.91 -4.04
N GLN A 303 -13.23 12.70 -4.07
CA GLN A 303 -13.94 11.49 -4.52
C GLN A 303 -15.14 11.17 -3.64
N CYS A 304 -14.99 11.29 -2.32
CA CYS A 304 -16.06 11.14 -1.34
C CYS A 304 -17.23 12.07 -1.68
N LYS A 305 -16.93 13.37 -1.82
CA LYS A 305 -17.92 14.40 -2.12
C LYS A 305 -18.63 14.15 -3.44
N GLU A 306 -17.89 13.84 -4.51
CA GLU A 306 -18.43 13.58 -5.84
C GLU A 306 -19.34 12.35 -5.84
N GLU A 307 -18.92 11.23 -5.25
CA GLU A 307 -19.72 10.01 -5.18
C GLU A 307 -20.95 10.21 -4.29
N ALA A 308 -20.80 10.82 -3.12
CA ALA A 308 -21.90 11.08 -2.20
C ALA A 308 -22.95 12.01 -2.82
N THR A 309 -22.53 13.11 -3.44
CA THR A 309 -23.44 14.05 -4.12
C THR A 309 -24.20 13.36 -5.26
N LYS A 310 -23.54 12.46 -6.00
CA LYS A 310 -24.17 11.70 -7.06
C LYS A 310 -25.20 10.69 -6.53
N LEU A 311 -24.91 10.04 -5.40
CA LEU A 311 -25.81 9.08 -4.77
C LEU A 311 -27.01 9.77 -4.13
N LEU A 312 -26.83 10.92 -3.46
CA LEU A 312 -27.93 11.71 -2.88
C LEU A 312 -28.99 12.10 -3.90
N LYS A 313 -28.59 12.43 -5.15
CA LYS A 313 -29.53 12.75 -6.23
C LYS A 313 -30.44 11.57 -6.63
N LYS A 314 -30.12 10.35 -6.20
CA LYS A 314 -30.85 9.11 -6.52
C LYS A 314 -31.62 8.55 -5.34
N MET A 315 -31.47 9.11 -4.15
CA MET A 315 -32.19 8.75 -2.93
C MET A 315 -33.48 9.55 -2.85
#